data_AF-A0A845RWL9-F1
#
_entry.id   AF-A0A845RWL9-F1
#
_cell.length_a   1.000
_cell.length_b   1.000
_cell.length_c   1.000
_cell.angle_alpha   90.00
_cell.angle_beta   90.00
_cell.angle_gamma   90.00
#
_symmetry.space_group_name_H-M   'P 1'
#
loop_
_entity.id
_entity.type
_entity.pdbx_description
1 polymer ?
#
loop_
_entity_poly.entity_id
_entity_poly.type
_entity_poly.pdbx_seq_one_letter_code
_entity_poly.pdbx_strand_id
1 'polypeptide(L)'
;MMSNVVPIKKLKEVVGEVAFDELVKQLPGTNVYIPKNFNEEYHDRKKRNKYIRADYIAGMEIPDLMEKYSLSKATIYKIIENR
;
A
#
# COMPACT_ATOMS: atom_id res chain seq x y z
N MET A 1 -18.06 7.44 23.07
CA MET A 1 -16.73 7.50 22.43
C MET A 1 -16.16 6.08 22.40
N MET A 2 -15.94 5.49 21.23
CA MET A 2 -15.27 4.19 21.15
C MET A 2 -13.81 4.39 21.55
N SER A 3 -13.38 3.73 22.63
CA SER A 3 -12.02 3.82 23.14
C SER A 3 -11.07 3.11 22.18
N ASN A 4 -10.34 3.87 21.35
CA ASN A 4 -9.24 3.40 20.49
C ASN A 4 -8.04 2.79 21.27
N VAL A 5 -8.21 2.53 22.56
CA VAL A 5 -7.20 1.96 23.45
C VAL A 5 -6.91 0.49 23.11
N VAL A 6 -7.91 -0.26 22.61
CA VAL A 6 -7.73 -1.68 22.24
C VAL A 6 -6.84 -1.85 21.00
N PRO A 7 -7.07 -1.13 19.88
CA PRO A 7 -6.15 -1.15 18.73
C PRO A 7 -4.71 -0.72 19.09
N ILE A 8 -4.56 0.30 19.93
CA ILE A 8 -3.23 0.83 20.30
C ILE A 8 -2.42 -0.19 21.10
N LYS A 9 -3.05 -0.93 22.02
CA LYS A 9 -2.37 -2.01 22.77
C LYS A 9 -1.85 -3.11 21.84
N LYS A 10 -2.68 -3.54 20.88
CA LYS A 10 -2.25 -4.52 19.88
C LYS A 10 -1.11 -4.00 19.00
N LEU A 11 -1.15 -2.72 18.63
CA LEU A 11 -0.05 -2.11 17.89
C LEU A 11 1.26 -2.19 18.69
N LYS A 12 1.22 -1.80 19.98
CA LYS A 12 2.37 -1.89 20.89
C LYS A 12 2.93 -3.31 21.00
N GLU A 13 2.07 -4.33 21.03
CA GLU A 13 2.49 -5.74 21.03
C GLU A 13 3.18 -6.16 19.73
N VAL A 14 2.71 -5.67 18.57
CA VAL A 14 3.26 -6.04 17.25
C VAL A 14 4.61 -5.39 16.97
N VAL A 15 4.76 -4.08 17.27
CA VAL A 15 6.03 -3.37 17.00
C VAL A 15 7.02 -3.44 18.17
N GLY A 16 6.56 -3.79 19.38
CA GLY A 16 7.38 -3.81 20.58
C GLY A 16 7.47 -2.45 21.28
N GLU A 17 7.87 -2.48 22.55
CA GLU A 17 7.85 -1.30 23.44
C GLU A 17 8.73 -0.15 22.95
N VAL A 18 9.98 -0.45 22.58
CA VAL A 18 10.95 0.56 22.17
C VAL A 18 10.50 1.30 20.91
N ALA A 19 10.10 0.55 19.87
CA ALA A 19 9.65 1.12 18.61
C ALA A 19 8.32 1.87 18.75
N PHE A 20 7.43 1.39 19.63
CA PHE A 20 6.17 2.08 19.90
C PHE A 20 6.40 3.44 20.58
N ASP A 21 7.31 3.53 21.54
CA ASP A 21 7.64 4.80 22.20
C ASP A 21 8.27 5.81 21.24
N GLU A 22 9.11 5.35 20.31
CA GLU A 22 9.63 6.20 19.23
C GLU A 22 8.52 6.69 18.29
N LEU A 23 7.58 5.81 17.93
CA LEU A 23 6.44 6.15 17.09
C LEU A 23 5.56 7.23 17.72
N VAL A 24 5.31 7.14 19.04
CA VAL A 24 4.55 8.15 19.79
C VAL A 24 5.28 9.49 19.82
N LYS A 25 6.62 9.48 19.94
CA LYS A 25 7.44 10.71 19.91
C LYS A 25 7.48 11.36 18.54
N GLN A 26 7.56 10.58 17.47
CA GLN A 26 7.68 11.10 16.10
C GLN A 26 6.35 11.52 15.48
N LEU A 27 5.23 10.86 15.84
CA LEU A 27 3.91 11.10 15.25
C LEU A 27 2.82 11.46 16.29
N PRO A 28 3.05 12.45 17.17
CA PRO A 28 2.07 12.80 18.19
C PRO A 28 0.80 13.38 17.56
N GLY A 29 -0.37 12.94 18.04
CA GLY A 29 -1.68 13.47 17.62
C GLY A 29 -2.05 13.21 16.15
N THR A 30 -1.27 12.41 15.42
CA THR A 30 -1.50 12.13 14.00
C THR A 30 -2.37 10.89 13.82
N ASN A 31 -3.35 10.95 12.92
CA ASN A 31 -4.14 9.79 12.52
C ASN A 31 -3.38 8.98 11.46
N VAL A 32 -2.80 7.85 11.87
CA VAL A 32 -2.09 6.95 10.97
C VAL A 32 -3.03 5.86 10.46
N TYR A 33 -3.13 5.73 9.14
CA TYR A 33 -3.86 4.65 8.49
C TYR A 33 -2.91 3.49 8.15
N ILE A 34 -3.23 2.29 8.62
CA ILE A 34 -2.49 1.07 8.30
C ILE A 34 -3.20 0.37 7.12
N PRO A 35 -2.63 0.37 5.90
CA PRO A 35 -3.26 -0.28 4.75
C PRO A 35 -3.15 -1.81 4.87
N LYS A 36 -4.18 -2.53 4.38
CA LYS A 36 -4.19 -4.00 4.33
C LYS A 36 -3.02 -4.62 3.55
N ASN A 37 -2.46 -3.89 2.59
CA ASN A 37 -1.33 -4.30 1.77
C ASN A 37 -0.38 -3.09 1.63
N PHE A 38 0.52 -2.91 2.59
CA PHE A 38 1.56 -1.89 2.50
C PHE A 38 2.61 -2.34 1.47
N ASN A 39 2.86 -1.52 0.46
CA ASN A 39 3.95 -1.68 -0.49
C ASN A 39 4.61 -0.32 -0.64
N GLU A 40 5.90 -0.23 -0.31
CA GLU A 40 6.67 1.03 -0.28
C GLU A 40 6.78 1.68 -1.66
N GLU A 41 6.87 0.88 -2.72
CA GLU A 41 6.98 1.37 -4.10
C GLU A 41 5.63 1.86 -4.64
N TYR A 42 4.52 1.27 -4.16
CA TYR A 42 3.18 1.53 -4.69
C TYR A 42 2.14 1.81 -3.58
N HIS A 43 2.44 2.77 -2.70
CA HIS A 43 1.54 3.20 -1.62
C HIS A 43 0.11 3.56 -2.08
N ASP A 44 -0.04 4.01 -3.33
CA ASP A 44 -1.33 4.30 -3.94
C ASP A 44 -1.60 3.36 -5.12
N ARG A 45 -2.50 2.40 -4.90
CA ARG A 45 -2.99 1.48 -5.94
C ARG A 45 -3.56 2.22 -7.14
N LYS A 46 -4.23 3.36 -6.95
CA LYS A 46 -4.77 4.16 -8.07
C LYS A 46 -3.64 4.73 -8.92
N LYS A 47 -2.61 5.28 -8.26
CA LYS A 47 -1.42 5.82 -8.93
C LYS A 47 -0.67 4.72 -9.69
N ARG A 48 -0.44 3.56 -9.08
CA ARG A 48 0.16 2.39 -9.76
C ARG A 48 -0.65 1.97 -10.98
N ASN A 49 -1.97 1.83 -10.83
CA ASN A 49 -2.83 1.44 -11.95
C ASN A 49 -2.80 2.48 -13.09
N LYS A 50 -2.65 3.77 -12.77
CA LYS A 50 -2.43 4.82 -13.77
C LYS A 50 -1.10 4.64 -14.52
N TYR A 51 -0.02 4.28 -13.83
CA TYR A 51 1.27 3.99 -14.48
C TYR A 51 1.23 2.74 -15.35
N ILE A 52 0.62 1.65 -14.88
CA ILE A 52 0.43 0.43 -15.68
C ILE A 52 -0.29 0.75 -17.00
N ARG A 53 -1.34 1.59 -16.95
CA ARG A 53 -2.05 2.03 -18.17
C ARG A 53 -1.20 2.89 -19.08
N ALA A 54 -0.41 3.81 -18.52
CA ALA A 54 0.46 4.68 -19.30
C ALA A 54 1.55 3.87 -20.01
N ASP A 55 2.17 2.91 -19.32
CA ASP A 55 3.18 2.02 -19.89
C ASP A 55 2.58 1.12 -20.98
N TYR A 56 1.37 0.60 -20.78
CA TYR A 56 0.65 -0.16 -21.80
C TYR A 56 0.35 0.68 -23.05
N ILE A 57 -0.13 1.92 -22.88
CA ILE A 57 -0.39 2.85 -23.99
C ILE A 57 0.91 3.23 -24.71
N ALA A 58 2.05 3.27 -24.01
CA ALA A 58 3.37 3.50 -24.58
C ALA A 58 3.91 2.30 -25.37
N GLY A 59 3.17 1.18 -25.42
CA GLY A 59 3.53 -0.02 -26.18
C GLY A 59 4.28 -1.10 -25.39
N MET A 60 4.28 -1.03 -24.05
CA MET A 60 4.85 -2.09 -23.22
C MET A 60 3.97 -3.34 -23.25
N GLU A 61 4.60 -4.50 -23.47
CA GLU A 61 3.90 -5.77 -23.55
C GLU A 61 3.45 -6.27 -22.17
N ILE A 62 2.41 -7.09 -22.16
CA ILE A 62 1.83 -7.64 -20.91
C ILE A 62 2.85 -8.40 -20.05
N PRO A 63 3.75 -9.25 -20.61
CA PRO A 63 4.78 -9.91 -19.81
C PRO A 63 5.72 -8.92 -19.09
N ASP A 64 6.13 -7.86 -19.77
CA ASP A 64 7.02 -6.83 -19.20
C ASP A 64 6.33 -6.06 -18.07
N LEU A 65 5.04 -5.76 -18.24
CA LEU A 65 4.22 -5.14 -17.19
C LEU A 65 4.05 -6.06 -15.97
N MET A 66 3.93 -7.37 -16.18
CA MET A 66 3.83 -8.32 -15.07
C MET A 66 5.10 -8.34 -14.23
N GLU A 67 6.26 -8.34 -14.88
CA GLU A 67 7.57 -8.31 -14.21
C GLU A 67 7.79 -6.96 -13.50
N LYS A 68 7.65 -5.84 -14.22
CA LYS A 68 7.87 -4.49 -13.70
C LYS A 68 7.02 -4.15 -12.49
N TYR A 69 5.77 -4.60 -12.47
CA TYR A 69 4.83 -4.30 -11.38
C TYR A 69 4.61 -5.47 -10.41
N SER A 70 5.27 -6.61 -10.63
CA SER A 70 5.09 -7.84 -9.84
C SER A 70 3.61 -8.22 -9.68
N LEU A 71 2.86 -8.19 -10.78
CA LEU A 71 1.43 -8.49 -10.81
C LEU A 71 1.11 -9.68 -11.71
N SER A 72 0.10 -10.45 -11.31
CA SER A 72 -0.41 -11.53 -12.17
C SER A 72 -0.99 -10.97 -13.47
N LYS A 73 -0.90 -11.76 -14.54
CA LYS A 73 -1.48 -11.47 -15.86
C LYS A 73 -2.94 -11.01 -15.75
N ALA A 74 -3.75 -11.76 -15.01
CA ALA A 74 -5.17 -11.46 -14.81
C ALA A 74 -5.39 -10.11 -14.12
N THR A 75 -4.51 -9.71 -13.20
CA THR A 75 -4.61 -8.41 -12.53
C THR A 75 -4.25 -7.27 -13.48
N ILE A 76 -3.22 -7.43 -14.32
CA ILE A 76 -2.86 -6.47 -15.35
C ILE A 76 -4.03 -6.26 -16.33
N TYR A 77 -4.64 -7.34 -16.86
CA TYR A 77 -5.83 -7.22 -17.71
C TYR A 77 -6.97 -6.48 -17.01
N LYS A 78 -7.32 -6.85 -15.78
CA LYS A 78 -8.35 -6.14 -15.00
C LYS A 78 -8.07 -4.65 -14.84
N ILE A 79 -6.80 -4.26 -14.72
CA ILE A 79 -6.40 -2.85 -14.58
C ILE A 79 -6.54 -2.11 -15.91
N ILE A 80 -6.17 -2.74 -17.02
CA ILE A 80 -6.23 -2.16 -18.37
C ILE A 80 -7.69 -2.07 -18.86
N GLU A 81 -8.50 -3.11 -18.62
CA GLU A 81 -9.87 -3.25 -19.13
C GLU A 81 -10.93 -2.48 -18.32
N ASN A 82 -10.74 -2.28 -17.01
CA ASN A 82 -11.63 -1.42 -16.20
C ASN A 82 -11.38 0.06 -16.54
N ARG A 83 -11.84 0.51 -17.70
CA ARG A 83 -11.81 1.91 -18.14
C ARG A 83 -12.86 2.74 -17.42
#